data_AF-A0A5K3FNZ5-F1
#
_entry.id   AF-A0A5K3FNZ5-F1
#
_cell.length_a   1.000
_cell.length_b   1.000
_cell.length_c   1.000
_cell.angle_alpha   90.00
_cell.angle_beta   90.00
_cell.angle_gamma   90.00
#
_symmetry.space_group_name_H-M   'P 1'
#
loop_
_entity.id
_entity.type
_entity.pdbx_description
1 polymer ?
#
loop_
_entity_poly.entity_id
_entity_poly.type
_entity_poly.pdbx_seq_one_letter_code
_entity_poly.pdbx_strand_id
1 'polypeptide(L)'
;MFKILAINCLISAYSLSVLFLKGFKISDGQATIQALLMTGCFLFISRSKPLDKLSQKRPLPNVFNLYTLLTVGGQFAVHFTALYGLITAAEAQMPPLPEGELIDIHADFKPTILNTAVYLISTALQVSTIAVNYEGHPFRESLFENKPLLNGLAFATAGTVALAFGALSDSLELVLLDDHLRLVFFQAMIFDFVAAWTVDRLLFLLLGRVPMKKL
;
A
#
# COMPACT_ATOMS: atom_id res chain seq x y z
N MET A 1 -1.91 -14.07 1.34
CA MET A 1 -1.59 -13.56 -0.02
C MET A 1 -2.79 -12.91 -0.71
N PHE A 2 -3.95 -13.57 -0.79
CA PHE A 2 -5.12 -13.00 -1.50
C PHE A 2 -5.58 -11.62 -1.00
N LYS A 3 -5.58 -11.37 0.31
CA LYS A 3 -5.89 -10.04 0.88
C LYS A 3 -5.00 -8.93 0.30
N ILE A 4 -3.68 -9.19 0.22
CA ILE A 4 -2.69 -8.25 -0.33
C ILE A 4 -3.02 -7.91 -1.78
N LEU A 5 -3.27 -8.94 -2.60
CA LEU A 5 -3.56 -8.74 -4.02
C LEU A 5 -4.88 -7.98 -4.23
N ALA A 6 -5.91 -8.30 -3.47
CA ALA A 6 -7.22 -7.65 -3.56
C ALA A 6 -7.14 -6.16 -3.21
N ILE A 7 -6.45 -5.82 -2.12
CA ILE A 7 -6.27 -4.43 -1.68
C ILE A 7 -5.44 -3.65 -2.70
N ASN A 8 -4.30 -4.19 -3.16
CA ASN A 8 -3.46 -3.54 -4.18
C ASN A 8 -4.22 -3.32 -5.49
N CYS A 9 -5.10 -4.26 -5.88
CA CYS A 9 -5.94 -4.13 -7.06
C CYS A 9 -6.94 -2.98 -6.92
N LEU A 10 -7.61 -2.87 -5.77
CA LEU A 10 -8.58 -1.78 -5.52
C LEU A 10 -7.91 -0.40 -5.52
N ILE A 11 -6.73 -0.27 -4.90
CA ILE A 11 -5.94 0.98 -4.93
C ILE A 11 -5.52 1.31 -6.36
N SER A 12 -4.97 0.33 -7.09
CA SER A 12 -4.55 0.53 -8.48
C SER A 12 -5.72 0.90 -9.39
N ALA A 13 -6.90 0.31 -9.18
CA ALA A 13 -8.10 0.63 -9.94
C ALA A 13 -8.50 2.10 -9.78
N TYR A 14 -8.40 2.67 -8.58
CA TYR A 14 -8.64 4.10 -8.36
C TYR A 14 -7.59 4.97 -9.06
N SER A 15 -6.31 4.60 -8.96
CA SER A 15 -5.23 5.34 -9.62
C SER A 15 -5.38 5.36 -11.14
N LEU A 16 -5.67 4.21 -11.74
CA LEU A 16 -5.82 4.06 -13.20
C LEU A 16 -7.15 4.61 -13.74
N SER A 17 -8.13 4.90 -12.88
CA SER A 17 -9.42 5.48 -13.29
C SER A 17 -9.47 6.97 -12.97
N VAL A 18 -9.67 7.33 -11.70
CA VAL A 18 -9.94 8.70 -11.28
C VAL A 18 -8.67 9.55 -11.33
N LEU A 19 -7.55 9.05 -10.81
CA LEU A 19 -6.33 9.86 -10.78
C LEU A 19 -5.75 10.05 -12.18
N PHE A 20 -5.87 9.05 -13.05
CA PHE A 20 -5.49 9.18 -14.45
C PHE A 20 -6.22 10.33 -15.15
N LEU A 21 -7.53 10.49 -14.91
CA LEU A 21 -8.31 11.64 -15.40
C LEU A 21 -7.90 12.98 -14.79
N LYS A 22 -7.26 12.95 -13.61
CA LYS A 22 -6.66 14.11 -12.94
C LYS A 22 -5.21 14.36 -13.39
N GLY A 23 -4.72 13.67 -14.42
CA GLY A 23 -3.39 13.85 -14.98
C GLY A 23 -2.28 13.09 -14.24
N PHE A 24 -2.63 12.20 -13.32
CA PHE A 24 -1.65 11.32 -12.68
C PHE A 24 -1.02 10.37 -13.70
N LYS A 25 0.30 10.36 -13.74
CA LYS A 25 1.12 9.44 -14.54
C LYS A 25 2.32 9.00 -13.71
N ILE A 26 2.84 7.82 -14.01
CA ILE A 26 4.03 7.24 -13.39
C ILE A 26 5.14 7.21 -14.44
N SER A 27 6.37 7.54 -14.06
CA SER A 27 7.52 7.41 -14.96
C SER A 27 8.03 5.97 -15.04
N ASP A 28 8.78 5.63 -16.10
CA ASP A 28 9.30 4.26 -16.27
C ASP A 28 10.22 3.82 -15.13
N GLY A 29 11.02 4.76 -14.59
CA GLY A 29 11.88 4.51 -13.43
C GLY A 29 11.07 4.21 -12.17
N GLN A 30 10.05 5.02 -11.90
CA GLN A 30 9.13 4.83 -10.78
C GLN A 30 8.41 3.47 -10.86
N ALA A 31 7.87 3.12 -12.03
CA ALA A 31 7.19 1.86 -12.28
C ALA A 31 8.12 0.65 -12.09
N THR A 32 9.35 0.74 -12.59
CA THR A 32 10.37 -0.32 -12.46
C THR A 32 10.71 -0.58 -11.00
N ILE A 33 10.97 0.47 -10.21
CA ILE A 33 11.29 0.31 -8.78
C ILE A 33 10.13 -0.32 -8.02
N GLN A 34 8.89 0.15 -8.25
CA GLN A 34 7.71 -0.45 -7.60
C GLN A 34 7.53 -1.92 -7.99
N ALA A 35 7.71 -2.26 -9.26
CA ALA A 35 7.61 -3.64 -9.74
C ALA A 35 8.67 -4.55 -9.12
N LEU A 36 9.93 -4.10 -9.04
CA LEU A 36 11.02 -4.84 -8.40
C LEU A 36 10.77 -5.03 -6.90
N LEU A 37 10.33 -3.97 -6.20
CA LEU A 37 9.99 -4.03 -4.79
C LEU A 37 8.88 -5.05 -4.53
N MET A 38 7.79 -4.98 -5.29
CA MET A 38 6.63 -5.85 -5.15
C MET A 38 7.00 -7.31 -5.46
N THR A 39 7.76 -7.53 -6.53
CA THR A 39 8.24 -8.87 -6.92
C THR A 39 9.15 -9.47 -5.86
N GLY A 40 10.08 -8.69 -5.32
CA GLY A 40 10.96 -9.11 -4.22
C GLY A 40 10.18 -9.49 -2.97
N CYS A 41 9.20 -8.67 -2.58
CA CYS A 41 8.34 -8.97 -1.44
C CYS A 41 7.54 -10.26 -1.65
N PHE A 42 6.94 -10.46 -2.82
CA PHE A 42 6.20 -11.70 -3.12
C PHE A 42 7.11 -12.94 -3.16
N LEU A 43 8.35 -12.81 -3.63
CA LEU A 43 9.34 -13.88 -3.57
C LEU A 43 9.68 -14.26 -2.10
N PHE A 44 9.85 -13.28 -1.22
CA PHE A 44 10.13 -13.56 0.20
C PHE A 44 8.90 -14.08 0.95
N ILE A 45 7.70 -13.69 0.54
CA ILE A 45 6.44 -14.26 1.04
C ILE A 45 6.30 -15.74 0.63
N SER A 46 6.68 -16.10 -0.61
CA SER A 46 6.56 -17.48 -1.10
C SER A 46 7.62 -18.42 -0.53
N ARG A 47 8.78 -17.88 -0.14
CA ARG A 47 9.86 -18.63 0.53
C ARG A 47 9.69 -18.80 2.04
N SER A 48 8.60 -18.31 2.62
CA SER A 48 8.36 -18.42 4.06
C SER A 48 8.30 -19.88 4.52
N LYS A 49 8.99 -20.24 5.59
CA LYS A 49 9.03 -21.62 6.09
C LYS A 49 7.80 -21.97 6.94
N PRO A 50 7.23 -23.18 6.78
CA PRO A 50 6.23 -23.69 7.73
C PRO A 50 6.87 -23.94 9.10
N LEU A 51 6.04 -23.99 10.16
CA LEU A 51 6.51 -24.35 11.50
C LEU A 51 6.59 -25.89 11.65
N ASP A 52 7.51 -26.35 12.48
CA ASP A 52 7.71 -27.79 12.73
C ASP A 52 6.53 -28.44 13.49
N LYS A 53 5.76 -27.64 14.22
CA LYS A 53 4.61 -28.10 15.01
C LYS A 53 3.30 -27.84 14.28
N LEU A 54 2.45 -28.86 14.22
CA LEU A 54 1.09 -28.73 13.69
C LEU A 54 0.22 -27.90 14.63
N SER A 55 -0.45 -26.89 14.07
CA SER A 55 -1.45 -26.09 14.77
C SER A 55 -2.77 -26.84 14.91
N GLN A 56 -3.42 -26.69 16.07
CA GLN A 56 -4.82 -27.13 16.25
C GLN A 56 -5.81 -26.26 15.46
N LYS A 57 -5.42 -25.02 15.11
CA LYS A 57 -6.24 -24.13 14.28
C LYS A 57 -6.13 -24.53 12.81
N ARG A 58 -7.21 -24.35 12.05
CA ARG A 58 -7.22 -24.58 10.60
C ARG A 58 -7.07 -23.26 9.85
N PRO A 59 -6.39 -23.23 8.69
CA PRO A 59 -6.44 -22.09 7.79
C PRO A 59 -7.86 -21.81 7.31
N LEU A 60 -8.11 -20.58 6.86
CA LEU A 60 -9.40 -20.21 6.27
C LEU A 60 -9.66 -21.04 5.00
N PRO A 61 -10.83 -21.69 4.86
CA PRO A 61 -11.08 -22.61 3.75
C PRO A 61 -11.39 -21.90 2.42
N ASN A 62 -11.88 -20.66 2.46
CA ASN A 62 -12.28 -19.89 1.28
C ASN A 62 -11.92 -18.41 1.45
N VAL A 63 -11.52 -17.76 0.35
CA VAL A 63 -11.30 -16.31 0.25
C VAL A 63 -12.63 -15.55 0.41
N PHE A 64 -13.73 -16.08 -0.12
CA PHE A 64 -15.08 -15.49 0.00
C PHE A 64 -15.73 -15.87 1.33
N ASN A 65 -15.19 -15.34 2.42
CA ASN A 65 -15.84 -15.38 3.73
C ASN A 65 -16.01 -13.96 4.26
N LEU A 66 -16.98 -13.77 5.17
CA LEU A 66 -17.34 -12.44 5.67
C LEU A 66 -16.16 -11.71 6.32
N TYR A 67 -15.33 -12.42 7.08
CA TYR A 67 -14.13 -11.85 7.69
C TYR A 67 -13.15 -11.30 6.63
N THR A 68 -12.83 -12.08 5.60
CA THR A 68 -11.91 -11.65 4.53
C THR A 68 -12.50 -10.48 3.74
N LEU A 69 -13.78 -10.52 3.38
CA LEU A 69 -14.44 -9.45 2.62
C LEU A 69 -14.46 -8.14 3.41
N LEU A 70 -14.84 -8.18 4.69
CA LEU A 70 -14.84 -7.00 5.56
C LEU A 70 -13.42 -6.48 5.82
N THR A 71 -12.43 -7.37 5.93
CA THR A 71 -11.03 -6.97 6.12
C THR A 71 -10.49 -6.24 4.90
N VAL A 72 -10.71 -6.80 3.70
CA VAL A 72 -10.30 -6.16 2.44
C VAL A 72 -11.02 -4.84 2.24
N GLY A 73 -12.34 -4.80 2.43
CA GLY A 73 -13.13 -3.58 2.28
C GLY A 73 -12.77 -2.50 3.30
N GLY A 74 -12.59 -2.87 4.56
CA GLY A 74 -12.22 -1.96 5.63
C GLY A 74 -10.81 -1.40 5.48
N GLN A 75 -9.83 -2.24 5.14
CA GLN A 75 -8.48 -1.76 4.86
C GLN A 75 -8.45 -0.88 3.61
N PHE A 76 -9.16 -1.25 2.53
CA PHE A 76 -9.28 -0.40 1.35
C PHE A 76 -9.88 0.97 1.70
N ALA A 77 -10.91 1.03 2.54
CA ALA A 77 -11.48 2.31 2.97
C ALA A 77 -10.45 3.19 3.71
N VAL A 78 -9.65 2.60 4.60
CA VAL A 78 -8.55 3.29 5.30
C VAL A 78 -7.50 3.81 4.31
N HIS A 79 -6.98 2.92 3.45
CA HIS A 79 -5.99 3.27 2.42
C HIS A 79 -6.51 4.38 1.50
N PHE A 80 -7.78 4.28 1.10
CA PHE A 80 -8.45 5.27 0.27
C PHE A 80 -8.59 6.62 0.98
N THR A 81 -8.96 6.65 2.26
CA THR A 81 -9.01 7.90 3.04
C THR A 81 -7.63 8.57 3.13
N ALA A 82 -6.57 7.80 3.41
CA ALA A 82 -5.21 8.33 3.47
C ALA A 82 -4.75 8.87 2.10
N LEU A 83 -4.98 8.10 1.03
CA LEU A 83 -4.69 8.49 -0.35
C LEU A 83 -5.44 9.76 -0.75
N TYR A 84 -6.76 9.77 -0.58
CA TYR A 84 -7.63 10.87 -0.95
C TYR A 84 -7.27 12.15 -0.19
N GLY A 85 -7.06 12.07 1.13
CA GLY A 85 -6.68 13.23 1.95
C GLY A 85 -5.37 13.87 1.49
N LEU A 86 -4.35 13.07 1.19
CA LEU A 86 -3.08 13.59 0.67
C LEU A 86 -3.25 14.23 -0.72
N ILE A 87 -4.02 13.59 -1.60
CA ILE A 87 -4.27 14.09 -2.96
C ILE A 87 -5.02 15.41 -2.92
N THR A 88 -6.04 15.55 -2.07
CA THR A 88 -6.76 16.82 -1.91
C THR A 88 -5.83 17.93 -1.41
N ALA A 89 -4.91 17.63 -0.48
CA ALA A 89 -3.91 18.59 -0.03
C ALA A 89 -2.91 18.97 -1.15
N ALA A 90 -2.49 18.00 -1.97
CA ALA A 90 -1.62 18.24 -3.12
C ALA A 90 -2.30 19.09 -4.20
N GLU A 91 -3.56 18.78 -4.54
CA GLU A 91 -4.35 19.51 -5.53
C GLU A 91 -4.58 20.97 -5.11
N ALA A 92 -4.73 21.24 -3.82
CA ALA A 92 -4.87 22.60 -3.29
C ALA A 92 -3.62 23.48 -3.50
N GLN A 93 -2.46 22.87 -3.76
CA GLN A 93 -1.20 23.58 -4.06
C GLN A 93 -0.90 23.66 -5.56
N MET A 94 -1.67 22.96 -6.40
CA MET A 94 -1.48 22.99 -7.84
C MET A 94 -2.08 24.26 -8.44
N PRO A 95 -1.48 24.81 -9.51
CA PRO A 95 -2.08 25.92 -10.23
C PRO A 95 -3.45 25.50 -10.77
N PRO A 96 -4.48 26.37 -10.71
CA PRO A 96 -5.77 26.07 -11.30
C PRO A 96 -5.61 25.87 -12.81
N LEU A 97 -6.33 24.89 -13.35
CA LEU A 97 -6.46 24.73 -14.80
C LEU A 97 -7.08 26.01 -15.40
N PRO A 98 -6.53 26.54 -16.50
CA PRO A 98 -7.15 27.64 -17.23
C PRO A 98 -8.61 27.31 -17.60
N GLU A 99 -9.48 28.31 -17.58
CA GLU A 99 -10.91 28.12 -17.87
C GLU A 99 -11.11 27.45 -19.25
N GLY A 100 -11.81 26.33 -19.27
CA GLY A 100 -12.13 25.58 -20.49
C GLY A 100 -11.05 24.61 -20.97
N GLU A 101 -9.90 24.54 -20.30
CA GLU A 101 -8.83 23.59 -20.64
C GLU A 101 -9.01 22.27 -19.89
N LEU A 102 -9.02 21.16 -20.63
CA LEU A 102 -9.06 19.81 -20.07
C LEU A 102 -7.64 19.27 -19.93
N ILE A 103 -7.44 18.42 -18.93
CA ILE A 103 -6.17 17.70 -18.77
C ILE A 103 -5.95 16.80 -19.99
N ASP A 104 -4.82 17.00 -20.68
CA ASP A 104 -4.40 16.12 -21.76
C ASP A 104 -3.86 14.79 -21.19
N ILE A 105 -4.73 13.79 -21.17
CA ILE A 105 -4.40 12.43 -20.73
C ILE A 105 -3.40 11.72 -21.66
N HIS A 106 -3.17 12.22 -22.87
CA HIS A 106 -2.23 11.64 -23.84
C HIS A 106 -0.85 12.33 -23.85
N ALA A 107 -0.70 13.45 -23.14
CA ALA A 107 0.60 14.12 -23.03
C ALA A 107 1.70 13.23 -22.44
N ASP A 108 2.96 13.50 -22.75
CA ASP A 108 4.08 12.81 -22.11
C ASP A 108 4.13 13.07 -20.60
N PHE A 109 4.76 12.16 -19.86
CA PHE A 109 4.95 12.30 -18.42
C PHE A 109 5.71 13.61 -18.11
N LYS A 110 5.19 14.36 -17.13
CA LYS A 110 5.89 15.51 -16.53
C LYS A 110 5.85 15.39 -15.02
N PRO A 111 6.94 15.68 -14.31
CA PRO A 111 6.97 15.64 -12.86
C PRO A 111 6.03 16.70 -12.29
N THR A 112 5.12 16.28 -11.42
CA THR A 112 4.18 17.17 -10.72
C THR A 112 4.11 16.82 -9.23
N ILE A 113 3.57 17.75 -8.43
CA ILE A 113 3.29 17.53 -7.01
C ILE A 113 2.34 16.34 -6.85
N LEU A 114 1.29 16.26 -7.67
CA LEU A 114 0.35 15.13 -7.69
C LEU A 114 1.05 13.80 -7.98
N ASN A 115 1.88 13.73 -9.03
CA ASN A 115 2.61 12.50 -9.39
C ASN A 115 3.49 12.02 -8.24
N THR A 116 4.20 12.95 -7.61
CA THR A 116 5.08 12.64 -6.48
C THR A 116 4.28 12.18 -5.25
N ALA A 117 3.23 12.91 -4.88
CA ALA A 117 2.38 12.57 -3.74
C ALA A 117 1.75 11.18 -3.91
N VAL A 118 1.17 10.91 -5.09
CA VAL A 118 0.54 9.62 -5.41
C VAL A 118 1.56 8.49 -5.44
N TYR A 119 2.75 8.71 -6.01
CA TYR A 119 3.82 7.71 -6.02
C TYR A 119 4.29 7.34 -4.60
N LEU A 120 4.56 8.33 -3.75
CA LEU A 120 5.02 8.11 -2.38
C LEU A 120 3.97 7.39 -1.54
N ILE A 121 2.73 7.87 -1.54
CA ILE A 121 1.66 7.25 -0.76
C ILE A 121 1.32 5.86 -1.29
N SER A 122 1.22 5.65 -2.61
CA SER A 122 0.95 4.31 -3.16
C SER A 122 2.03 3.31 -2.75
N THR A 123 3.30 3.73 -2.72
CA THR A 123 4.40 2.88 -2.25
C THR A 123 4.25 2.57 -0.76
N ALA A 124 3.93 3.57 0.08
CA ALA A 124 3.69 3.37 1.50
C ALA A 124 2.50 2.43 1.78
N LEU A 125 1.38 2.60 1.07
CA LEU A 125 0.19 1.76 1.18
C LEU A 125 0.49 0.30 0.79
N GLN A 126 1.31 0.08 -0.25
CA GLN A 126 1.74 -1.27 -0.66
C GLN A 126 2.56 -1.95 0.44
N VAL A 127 3.53 -1.24 1.04
CA VAL A 127 4.35 -1.74 2.15
C VAL A 127 3.48 -2.05 3.37
N SER A 128 2.58 -1.12 3.73
CA SER A 128 1.59 -1.27 4.81
C SER A 128 0.71 -2.51 4.59
N THR A 129 0.16 -2.67 3.38
CA THR A 129 -0.68 -3.81 2.99
C THR A 129 0.05 -5.14 3.18
N ILE A 130 1.31 -5.23 2.74
CA ILE A 130 2.11 -6.44 2.88
C ILE A 130 2.40 -6.72 4.36
N ALA A 131 2.82 -5.71 5.12
CA ALA A 131 3.17 -5.86 6.53
C ALA A 131 1.96 -6.31 7.38
N VAL A 132 0.79 -5.69 7.19
CA VAL A 132 -0.42 -5.98 7.96
C VAL A 132 -1.00 -7.35 7.59
N ASN A 133 -1.05 -7.69 6.30
CA ASN A 133 -1.69 -8.92 5.81
C ASN A 133 -0.74 -10.11 5.68
N TYR A 134 0.52 -9.98 6.10
CA TYR A 134 1.41 -11.13 6.23
C TYR A 134 0.89 -12.06 7.34
N GLU A 135 0.40 -13.23 6.94
CA GLU A 135 -0.04 -14.26 7.87
C GLU A 135 1.16 -15.11 8.28
N GLY A 136 1.53 -15.08 9.56
CA GLY A 136 2.62 -15.88 10.12
C GLY A 136 2.11 -17.05 10.96
N HIS A 137 2.40 -17.00 12.27
CA HIS A 137 1.87 -17.97 13.21
C HIS A 137 0.33 -18.04 13.15
N PRO A 138 -0.25 -19.24 13.33
CA PRO A 138 0.40 -20.48 13.77
C PRO A 138 0.84 -21.43 12.63
N PHE A 139 0.85 -20.99 11.38
CA PHE A 139 1.07 -21.89 10.23
C PHE A 139 2.49 -21.82 9.65
N ARG A 140 3.09 -20.64 9.70
CA ARG A 140 4.42 -20.37 9.16
C ARG A 140 5.16 -19.36 10.04
N GLU A 141 6.42 -19.13 9.73
CA GLU A 141 7.22 -18.13 10.41
C GLU A 141 6.56 -16.74 10.37
N SER A 142 6.67 -16.01 11.48
CA SER A 142 6.22 -14.64 11.63
C SER A 142 7.01 -13.68 10.74
N LEU A 143 6.49 -12.47 10.58
CA LEU A 143 7.17 -11.42 9.81
C LEU A 143 8.57 -11.12 10.37
N PHE A 144 8.73 -11.18 11.69
CA PHE A 144 10.00 -10.90 12.37
C PHE A 144 11.05 -12.01 12.22
N GLU A 145 10.59 -13.24 11.94
CA GLU A 145 11.44 -14.40 11.66
C GLU A 145 11.86 -14.44 10.19
N ASN A 146 10.98 -14.02 9.27
CA ASN A 146 11.30 -13.87 7.85
C ASN A 146 12.19 -12.64 7.60
N LYS A 147 13.50 -12.77 7.90
CA LYS A 147 14.48 -11.68 7.75
C LYS A 147 14.53 -11.07 6.36
N PRO A 148 14.51 -11.83 5.25
CA PRO A 148 14.49 -11.24 3.91
C PRO A 148 13.30 -10.31 3.69
N LEU A 149 12.08 -10.74 4.06
CA LEU A 149 10.90 -9.90 3.92
C LEU A 149 10.95 -8.70 4.86
N LEU A 150 11.33 -8.88 6.13
CA LEU A 150 11.42 -7.79 7.09
C LEU A 150 12.40 -6.71 6.63
N ASN A 151 13.59 -7.12 6.17
CA ASN A 151 14.60 -6.20 5.65
C ASN A 151 14.12 -5.51 4.37
N GLY A 152 13.41 -6.23 3.50
CA GLY A 152 12.81 -5.66 2.28
C GLY A 152 11.77 -4.58 2.60
N LEU A 153 10.88 -4.83 3.56
CA LEU A 153 9.89 -3.84 4.01
C LEU A 153 10.55 -2.66 4.71
N ALA A 154 11.56 -2.90 5.56
CA ALA A 154 12.31 -1.83 6.22
C ALA A 154 13.05 -0.94 5.20
N PHE A 155 13.68 -1.56 4.19
CA PHE A 155 14.32 -0.85 3.09
C PHE A 155 13.30 -0.03 2.28
N ALA A 156 12.14 -0.60 1.97
CA ALA A 156 11.08 0.10 1.25
C ALA A 156 10.56 1.31 2.03
N THR A 157 10.27 1.14 3.32
CA THR A 157 9.84 2.24 4.20
C THR A 157 10.91 3.32 4.28
N ALA A 158 12.16 2.96 4.55
CA ALA A 158 13.27 3.92 4.63
C ALA A 158 13.48 4.65 3.30
N GLY A 159 13.39 3.92 2.18
CA GLY A 159 13.44 4.47 0.84
C GLY A 159 12.33 5.49 0.62
N THR A 160 11.07 5.14 0.89
CA THR A 160 9.93 6.05 0.77
C THR A 160 10.10 7.31 1.63
N VAL A 161 10.59 7.19 2.87
CA VAL A 161 10.90 8.35 3.72
C VAL A 161 12.00 9.21 3.09
N ALA A 162 13.10 8.60 2.62
CA ALA A 162 14.19 9.32 1.98
C ALA A 162 13.74 10.06 0.71
N LEU A 163 12.92 9.42 -0.13
CA LEU A 163 12.34 10.04 -1.33
C LEU A 163 11.47 11.25 -0.98
N ALA A 164 10.70 11.18 0.13
CA ALA A 164 9.90 12.32 0.60
C ALA A 164 10.74 13.54 1.02
N PHE A 165 12.02 13.34 1.37
CA PHE A 165 13.01 14.39 1.63
C PHE A 165 13.86 14.76 0.40
N GLY A 166 13.52 14.25 -0.79
CA GLY A 166 14.19 14.58 -2.04
C GLY A 166 15.38 13.68 -2.41
N ALA A 167 15.61 12.58 -1.71
CA ALA A 167 16.59 11.60 -2.18
C ALA A 167 16.17 11.06 -3.55
N LEU A 168 17.12 10.95 -4.49
CA LEU A 168 16.88 10.43 -5.85
C LEU A 168 15.77 11.17 -6.62
N SER A 169 15.46 12.43 -6.27
CA SER A 169 14.40 13.21 -6.93
C SER A 169 14.60 13.30 -8.44
N ASP A 170 15.83 13.53 -8.87
CA ASP A 170 16.16 13.71 -10.29
C ASP A 170 16.09 12.38 -11.04
N SER A 171 16.54 11.28 -10.42
CA SER A 171 16.53 9.96 -11.05
C SER A 171 15.13 9.36 -11.18
N LEU A 172 14.20 9.75 -10.30
CA LEU A 172 12.82 9.28 -10.31
C LEU A 172 11.82 10.34 -10.75
N GLU A 173 12.30 11.49 -11.21
CA GLU A 173 11.47 12.61 -11.68
C GLU A 173 10.38 12.98 -10.64
N LEU A 174 10.83 13.15 -9.40
CA LEU A 174 9.99 13.54 -8.26
C LEU A 174 10.16 15.04 -7.99
N VAL A 175 9.05 15.71 -7.73
CA VAL A 175 9.01 17.10 -7.27
C VAL A 175 9.14 17.11 -5.75
N LEU A 176 10.07 17.90 -5.21
CA LEU A 176 10.20 18.04 -3.76
C LEU A 176 8.91 18.61 -3.17
N LEU A 177 8.29 17.85 -2.26
CA LEU A 177 7.10 18.30 -1.54
C LEU A 177 7.48 19.43 -0.56
N ASP A 178 6.61 20.41 -0.42
CA ASP A 178 6.76 21.42 0.62
C ASP A 178 6.62 20.80 2.04
N ASP A 179 7.01 21.53 3.07
CA ASP A 179 7.02 20.98 4.43
C ASP A 179 5.61 20.63 4.94
N HIS A 180 4.59 21.37 4.50
CA HIS A 180 3.20 21.09 4.85
C HIS A 180 2.71 19.77 4.24
N LEU A 181 2.87 19.57 2.93
CA LEU A 181 2.43 18.36 2.25
C LEU A 181 3.26 17.15 2.67
N ARG A 182 4.54 17.34 2.97
CA ARG A 182 5.39 16.29 3.55
C ARG A 182 4.89 15.88 4.94
N LEU A 183 4.47 16.83 5.78
CA LEU A 183 3.86 16.53 7.08
C LEU A 183 2.54 15.75 6.91
N VAL A 184 1.66 16.19 6.00
CA VAL A 184 0.40 15.49 5.68
C VAL A 184 0.68 14.07 5.18
N PHE A 185 1.70 13.88 4.34
CA PHE A 185 2.14 12.57 3.88
C PHE A 185 2.54 11.65 5.05
N PHE A 186 3.38 12.12 5.97
CA PHE A 186 3.78 11.31 7.14
C PHE A 186 2.61 10.99 8.07
N GLN A 187 1.70 11.95 8.28
CA GLN A 187 0.48 11.73 9.05
C GLN A 187 -0.41 10.67 8.38
N ALA A 188 -0.61 10.76 7.07
CA ALA A 188 -1.37 9.79 6.29
C ALA A 188 -0.73 8.39 6.36
N MET A 189 0.59 8.29 6.26
CA MET A 189 1.33 7.03 6.36
C MET A 189 1.17 6.37 7.74
N ILE A 190 1.29 7.14 8.82
CA ILE A 190 1.13 6.62 10.19
C ILE A 190 -0.33 6.23 10.44
N PHE A 191 -1.27 7.09 10.06
CA PHE A 191 -2.70 6.83 10.16
C PHE A 191 -3.07 5.55 9.43
N ASP A 192 -2.64 5.41 8.19
CA ASP A 192 -2.91 4.25 7.35
C ASP A 192 -2.48 2.95 8.04
N PHE A 193 -1.20 2.88 8.43
CA PHE A 193 -0.65 1.67 9.02
C PHE A 193 -1.38 1.27 10.31
N VAL A 194 -1.60 2.23 11.21
CA VAL A 194 -2.27 1.97 12.50
C VAL A 194 -3.73 1.60 12.30
N ALA A 195 -4.46 2.31 11.45
CA ALA A 195 -5.88 2.06 11.23
C ALA A 195 -6.10 0.75 10.46
N ALA A 196 -5.33 0.46 9.41
CA ALA A 196 -5.43 -0.79 8.65
C ALA A 196 -5.08 -2.00 9.54
N TRP A 197 -4.04 -1.88 10.37
CA TRP A 197 -3.71 -2.91 11.36
C TRP A 197 -4.84 -3.11 12.37
N THR A 198 -5.41 -2.02 12.90
CA THR A 198 -6.50 -2.09 13.89
C THR A 198 -7.75 -2.76 13.30
N VAL A 199 -8.13 -2.40 12.07
CA VAL A 199 -9.25 -3.01 11.35
C VAL A 199 -9.04 -4.51 11.17
N ASP A 200 -7.86 -4.95 10.71
CA ASP A 200 -7.53 -6.37 10.55
C ASP A 200 -7.65 -7.13 11.88
N ARG A 201 -7.07 -6.59 12.96
CA ARG A 201 -7.07 -7.25 14.28
C ARG A 201 -8.44 -7.32 14.91
N LEU A 202 -9.23 -6.26 14.85
CA LEU A 202 -10.59 -6.25 15.39
C LEU A 202 -11.49 -7.23 14.64
N LEU A 203 -11.46 -7.23 13.31
CA LEU A 203 -12.25 -8.16 12.51
C LEU A 203 -11.79 -9.61 12.71
N PHE A 204 -10.50 -9.86 12.86
CA PHE A 204 -9.98 -11.19 13.15
C PHE A 204 -10.44 -11.68 14.52
N LEU A 205 -10.45 -10.81 15.53
CA LEU A 205 -10.92 -11.17 16.88
C LEU A 205 -12.41 -11.50 16.89
N LEU A 206 -13.23 -10.75 16.16
CA LEU A 206 -14.68 -10.91 16.11
C LEU A 206 -15.13 -12.08 15.22
N LEU A 207 -14.53 -12.24 14.04
CA LEU A 207 -15.03 -13.11 12.97
C LEU A 207 -14.01 -14.16 12.49
N GLY A 208 -12.74 -14.05 12.87
CA GLY A 208 -11.64 -14.90 12.38
C GLY A 208 -11.55 -16.29 13.03
N ARG A 209 -12.44 -16.63 13.98
CA ARG A 209 -12.44 -17.93 14.65
C ARG A 209 -13.17 -18.97 13.79
N VAL A 210 -12.42 -19.87 13.17
CA VAL A 210 -12.99 -21.05 12.51
C VAL A 210 -13.36 -22.07 13.61
N PRO A 211 -14.64 -22.47 13.78
CA PRO A 211 -15.03 -23.45 14.77
C PRO A 211 -14.38 -24.82 14.46
N MET A 212 -13.81 -25.44 15.48
CA MET A 212 -13.29 -26.81 15.40
C MET A 212 -14.47 -27.76 15.15
N LYS A 213 -14.43 -28.54 14.07
CA LYS A 213 -15.36 -29.65 13.89
C LYS A 213 -15.05 -30.64 15.02
N LYS A 214 -15.99 -30.86 15.96
CA LYS A 214 -15.87 -31.95 16.93
C LYS A 214 -15.78 -33.25 16.12
N LEU A 215 -14.70 -34.00 16.34
CA LEU A 215 -14.51 -35.34 15.78
C LEU A 215 -15.52 -36.29 16.41
#